data_AF-A0A1Z2SKQ7-F1
#
_entry.id   AF-A0A1Z2SKQ7-F1
#
_cell.length_a   1.000
_cell.length_b   1.000
_cell.length_c   1.000
_cell.angle_alpha   90.00
_cell.angle_beta   90.00
_cell.angle_gamma   90.00
#
_symmetry.space_group_name_H-M   'P 1'
#
loop_
_entity.id
_entity.type
_entity.pdbx_description
1 polymer ?
#
loop_
_entity_poly.entity_id
_entity_poly.type
_entity_poly.pdbx_seq_one_letter_code
_entity_poly.pdbx_strand_id
1 'polypeptide(L)'
;MSKKQVSLPPFDYLAGKQVTEKLCNILNVKSTRALSEQLNVPTSTFATWHKRNVCPYELAIRLHLHKGISLKWLLLDEGDPYPNAAAHEYHVNDEPKRLVHIDLFALKNGQLNDRGTMTLDQFFLDELEISNVIAVRDGDMTYLVDQEATRAVSGTYLLNVDGLLSINALQRLPGKQLALNFDGSALTVNEADVKVAGKVVLFMSRRQSQAETLDKTGETV
;
A
#
# COMPACT_ATOMS: atom_id res chain seq x y z
N MET A 1 50.44 -5.76 -10.26
CA MET A 1 49.57 -6.82 -10.82
C MET A 1 48.37 -6.15 -11.46
N SER A 2 48.23 -6.20 -12.78
CA SER A 2 47.05 -5.69 -13.47
C SER A 2 45.86 -6.61 -13.16
N LYS A 3 44.82 -6.11 -12.50
CA LYS A 3 43.59 -6.87 -12.27
C LYS A 3 43.04 -7.24 -13.65
N LYS A 4 42.94 -8.54 -13.97
CA LYS A 4 42.28 -9.01 -15.19
C LYS A 4 40.89 -8.37 -15.24
N GLN A 5 40.69 -7.43 -16.15
CA GLN A 5 39.37 -6.85 -16.40
C GLN A 5 38.46 -7.98 -16.89
N VAL A 6 37.37 -8.21 -16.17
CA VAL A 6 36.32 -9.15 -16.56
C VAL A 6 35.67 -8.59 -17.82
N SER A 7 35.59 -9.40 -18.88
CA SER A 7 34.86 -9.05 -20.10
C SER A 7 33.37 -8.90 -19.76
N LEU A 8 32.76 -7.77 -20.13
CA LEU A 8 31.35 -7.47 -19.91
C LEU A 8 30.63 -7.36 -21.26
N PRO A 9 30.29 -8.50 -21.90
CA PRO A 9 29.56 -8.47 -23.16
C PRO A 9 28.15 -7.87 -22.97
N PRO A 10 27.58 -7.23 -23.99
CA PRO A 10 26.19 -6.79 -23.95
C PRO A 10 25.23 -7.98 -23.90
N PHE A 11 24.06 -7.78 -23.30
CA PHE A 11 22.96 -8.75 -23.36
C PHE A 11 22.25 -8.70 -24.71
N ASP A 12 21.49 -9.75 -25.01
CA ASP A 12 20.56 -9.75 -26.14
C ASP A 12 19.25 -9.07 -25.71
N TYR A 13 19.16 -7.77 -25.95
CA TYR A 13 18.04 -6.96 -25.50
C TYR A 13 16.87 -7.01 -26.48
N LEU A 14 15.65 -7.05 -25.95
CA LEU A 14 14.44 -6.75 -26.70
C LEU A 14 14.53 -5.35 -27.33
N ALA A 15 13.96 -5.22 -28.53
CA ALA A 15 14.04 -3.98 -29.29
C ALA A 15 12.75 -3.69 -30.07
N GLY A 16 12.64 -2.45 -30.54
CA GLY A 16 11.58 -2.02 -31.44
C GLY A 16 10.17 -2.30 -30.94
N LYS A 17 9.40 -3.07 -31.72
CA LYS A 17 7.97 -3.29 -31.48
C LYS A 17 7.70 -4.09 -30.21
N GLN A 18 8.57 -5.06 -29.91
CA GLN A 18 8.43 -5.93 -28.74
C GLN A 18 8.40 -5.11 -27.44
N VAL A 19 9.37 -4.20 -27.26
CA VAL A 19 9.41 -3.31 -26.09
C VAL A 19 8.16 -2.44 -26.03
N THR A 20 7.72 -1.89 -27.17
CA THR A 20 6.53 -1.03 -27.22
C THR A 20 5.25 -1.77 -26.85
N GLU A 21 5.08 -3.02 -27.28
CA GLU A 21 3.94 -3.87 -26.94
C GLU A 21 3.92 -4.20 -25.44
N LYS A 22 5.08 -4.51 -24.85
CA LYS A 22 5.20 -4.68 -23.38
C LYS A 22 4.78 -3.42 -22.63
N LEU A 23 5.19 -2.24 -23.12
CA LEU A 23 4.79 -0.96 -22.54
C LEU A 23 3.30 -0.67 -22.68
N CYS A 24 2.69 -0.99 -23.83
CA CYS A 24 1.25 -0.85 -24.02
C CYS A 24 0.47 -1.70 -23.02
N ASN A 25 0.90 -2.94 -22.81
CA ASN A 25 0.24 -3.88 -21.88
C ASN A 25 0.32 -3.38 -20.43
N ILE A 26 1.50 -3.00 -19.94
CA ILE A 26 1.68 -2.60 -18.54
C ILE A 26 1.09 -1.22 -18.21
N LEU A 27 1.07 -0.31 -19.18
CA LEU A 27 0.47 1.01 -19.01
C LEU A 27 -1.02 1.04 -19.39
N ASN A 28 -1.58 -0.10 -19.79
CA ASN A 28 -2.96 -0.28 -20.18
C ASN A 28 -3.41 0.71 -21.29
N VAL A 29 -2.56 0.91 -22.29
CA VAL A 29 -2.83 1.77 -23.45
C VAL A 29 -2.94 0.95 -24.72
N LYS A 30 -3.91 1.29 -25.58
CA LYS A 30 -4.23 0.52 -26.80
C LYS A 30 -3.53 1.02 -28.07
N SER A 31 -2.79 2.13 -28.00
CA SER A 31 -2.15 2.71 -29.18
C SER A 31 -0.81 3.38 -28.87
N THR A 32 0.11 3.36 -29.84
CA THR A 32 1.40 4.07 -29.76
C THR A 32 1.22 5.58 -29.59
N ARG A 33 0.10 6.14 -30.08
CA ARG A 33 -0.22 7.57 -29.88
C ARG A 33 -0.50 7.88 -28.41
N ALA A 34 -1.34 7.08 -27.76
CA ALA A 34 -1.60 7.24 -26.32
C ALA A 34 -0.32 7.04 -25.50
N LEU A 35 0.52 6.08 -25.89
CA LEU A 35 1.83 5.86 -25.28
C LEU A 35 2.76 7.06 -25.47
N SER A 36 2.73 7.68 -26.64
CA SER A 36 3.49 8.88 -27.01
C SER A 36 3.14 10.07 -26.14
N GLU A 37 1.85 10.32 -25.95
CA GLU A 37 1.32 11.37 -25.07
C GLU A 37 1.70 11.10 -23.60
N GLN A 38 1.49 9.86 -23.12
CA GLN A 38 1.74 9.49 -21.72
C GLN A 38 3.24 9.51 -21.35
N LEU A 39 4.12 9.06 -22.25
CA LEU A 39 5.56 8.96 -21.98
C LEU A 39 6.34 10.18 -22.48
N ASN A 40 5.66 11.17 -23.05
CA ASN A 40 6.27 12.34 -23.68
C ASN A 40 7.41 11.95 -24.64
N VAL A 41 7.13 10.99 -25.54
CA VAL A 41 8.05 10.51 -26.58
C VAL A 41 7.35 10.64 -27.92
N PRO A 42 7.91 11.34 -28.92
CA PRO A 42 7.25 11.50 -30.22
C PRO A 42 6.89 10.16 -30.88
N THR A 43 5.72 10.09 -31.53
CA THR A 43 5.29 8.88 -32.24
C THR A 43 6.27 8.47 -33.35
N SER A 44 6.95 9.45 -33.96
CA SER A 44 8.03 9.23 -34.94
C SER A 44 9.24 8.50 -34.34
N THR A 45 9.53 8.71 -33.06
CA THR A 45 10.60 8.02 -32.33
C THR A 45 10.26 6.54 -32.17
N PHE A 46 9.03 6.20 -31.76
CA PHE A 46 8.58 4.81 -31.70
C PHE A 46 8.63 4.14 -33.08
N ALA A 47 8.15 4.81 -34.13
CA ALA A 47 8.24 4.31 -35.50
C ALA A 47 9.69 4.04 -35.93
N THR A 48 10.62 4.90 -35.52
CA THR A 48 12.06 4.72 -35.78
C THR A 48 12.61 3.51 -35.03
N TRP A 49 12.28 3.34 -33.74
CA TRP A 49 12.68 2.17 -32.96
C TRP A 49 12.14 0.87 -33.57
N HIS A 50 10.89 0.86 -34.04
CA HIS A 50 10.29 -0.30 -34.72
C HIS A 50 11.02 -0.62 -36.02
N LYS A 51 11.25 0.39 -36.87
CA LYS A 51 11.88 0.21 -38.18
C LYS A 51 13.35 -0.22 -38.07
N ARG A 52 14.09 0.34 -37.11
CA ARG A 52 15.53 0.10 -36.95
C ARG A 52 15.85 -1.01 -35.94
N ASN A 53 14.83 -1.64 -35.37
CA ASN A 53 14.97 -2.61 -34.28
C ASN A 53 15.91 -2.13 -33.17
N VAL A 54 15.67 -0.91 -32.67
CA VAL A 54 16.50 -0.27 -31.64
C VAL A 54 15.85 -0.44 -30.27
N CYS A 55 16.67 -0.76 -29.26
CA CYS A 55 16.25 -0.82 -27.87
C CYS A 55 16.19 0.59 -27.26
N PRO A 56 15.07 1.00 -26.66
CA PRO A 56 14.91 2.33 -26.06
C PRO A 56 15.46 2.37 -24.62
N TYR A 57 16.80 2.29 -24.46
CA TYR A 57 17.45 2.18 -23.14
C TYR A 57 17.11 3.34 -22.19
N GLU A 58 17.14 4.59 -22.67
CA GLU A 58 16.79 5.76 -21.85
C GLU A 58 15.36 5.65 -21.32
N LEU A 59 14.41 5.28 -22.18
CA LEU A 59 13.02 5.14 -21.79
C LEU A 59 12.83 4.03 -20.76
N ALA A 60 13.53 2.90 -20.93
CA ALA A 60 13.50 1.79 -19.98
C ALA A 60 14.02 2.21 -18.60
N ILE A 61 15.14 2.95 -18.54
CA ILE A 61 15.68 3.49 -17.29
C ILE A 61 14.69 4.46 -16.64
N ARG A 62 14.13 5.39 -17.41
CA ARG A 62 13.17 6.37 -16.91
C ARG A 62 11.92 5.70 -16.33
N LEU A 63 11.42 4.67 -16.99
CA LEU A 63 10.28 3.88 -16.52
C LEU A 63 10.59 3.08 -15.27
N HIS A 64 11.80 2.51 -15.17
CA HIS A 64 12.27 1.85 -13.97
C HIS A 64 12.28 2.81 -12.78
N LEU A 65 12.85 4.01 -12.95
CA LEU A 65 12.96 5.00 -11.89
C LEU A 65 11.60 5.58 -11.45
N HIS A 66 10.70 5.87 -12.39
CA HIS A 66 9.42 6.49 -12.06
C HIS A 66 8.33 5.51 -11.63
N LYS A 67 8.35 4.28 -12.15
CA LYS A 67 7.26 3.31 -11.96
C LYS A 67 7.71 2.01 -11.30
N GLY A 68 9.00 1.80 -11.09
CA GLY A 68 9.53 0.55 -10.51
C GLY A 68 9.48 -0.65 -11.47
N ILE A 69 9.33 -0.42 -12.78
CA ILE A 69 9.27 -1.49 -13.78
C ILE A 69 10.63 -2.18 -13.88
N SER A 70 10.68 -3.51 -13.79
CA SER A 70 11.91 -4.29 -13.89
C SER A 70 12.59 -4.13 -15.26
N LEU A 71 13.87 -3.75 -15.25
CA LEU A 71 14.69 -3.68 -16.47
C LEU A 71 14.91 -5.06 -17.08
N LYS A 72 15.04 -6.11 -16.27
CA LYS A 72 15.16 -7.50 -16.77
C LYS A 72 13.91 -7.93 -17.51
N TRP A 73 12.73 -7.63 -16.96
CA TRP A 73 11.49 -7.92 -17.65
C TRP A 73 11.38 -7.10 -18.93
N LEU A 74 11.57 -5.79 -18.85
CA LEU A 74 11.34 -4.90 -19.99
C LEU A 74 12.35 -5.12 -21.14
N LEU A 75 13.61 -5.41 -20.81
CA LEU A 75 14.70 -5.48 -21.79
C LEU A 75 15.15 -6.90 -22.14
N LEU A 76 14.91 -7.90 -21.29
CA LEU A 76 15.39 -9.28 -21.50
C LEU A 76 14.25 -10.30 -21.58
N ASP A 77 13.00 -9.87 -21.40
CA ASP A 77 11.82 -10.75 -21.25
C ASP A 77 11.87 -11.68 -20.03
N GLU A 78 12.66 -11.32 -19.00
CA GLU A 78 12.89 -12.16 -17.83
C GLU A 78 12.10 -11.69 -16.59
N GLY A 79 11.38 -12.61 -15.94
CA GLY A 79 10.72 -12.39 -14.65
C GLY A 79 9.42 -11.60 -14.75
N ASP A 80 9.10 -10.82 -13.71
CA ASP A 80 7.87 -10.03 -13.61
C ASP A 80 8.11 -8.54 -13.82
N PRO A 81 7.12 -7.79 -14.35
CA PRO A 81 7.21 -6.35 -14.52
C PRO A 81 7.41 -5.62 -13.19
N TYR A 82 6.77 -6.12 -12.13
CA TYR A 82 6.87 -5.63 -10.77
C TYR A 82 7.27 -6.78 -9.86
N PRO A 83 8.58 -7.08 -9.76
CA PRO A 83 9.09 -8.19 -8.95
C PRO A 83 8.93 -7.95 -7.44
N ASN A 84 8.39 -6.81 -7.02
CA ASN A 84 7.98 -6.54 -5.64
C ASN A 84 6.46 -6.62 -5.44
N ALA A 85 5.69 -6.84 -6.52
CA ALA A 85 4.22 -6.89 -6.50
C ALA A 85 3.65 -8.26 -6.91
N ALA A 86 4.46 -9.15 -7.48
CA ALA A 86 4.00 -10.52 -7.73
C ALA A 86 3.70 -11.20 -6.38
N ALA A 87 2.69 -12.07 -6.35
CA ALA A 87 2.45 -12.98 -5.24
C ALA A 87 3.59 -14.00 -5.21
N HIS A 88 4.76 -13.59 -4.74
CA HIS A 88 5.88 -14.50 -4.64
C HIS A 88 5.62 -15.43 -3.46
N GLU A 89 5.76 -16.73 -3.72
CA GLU A 89 6.38 -17.61 -2.74
C GLU A 89 7.84 -17.13 -2.57
N TYR A 90 8.05 -16.10 -1.75
CA TYR A 90 9.36 -15.48 -1.53
C TYR A 90 10.23 -16.40 -0.67
N HIS A 91 11.12 -17.16 -1.31
CA HIS A 91 12.28 -17.75 -0.65
C HIS A 91 13.47 -16.78 -0.76
N VAL A 92 13.64 -15.90 0.23
CA VAL A 92 14.83 -15.05 0.36
C VAL A 92 15.50 -15.36 1.69
N ASN A 93 16.68 -15.98 1.65
CA ASN A 93 17.65 -16.15 2.73
C ASN A 93 17.10 -16.64 4.09
N ASP A 94 16.87 -17.96 4.25
CA ASP A 94 16.77 -18.78 5.49
C ASP A 94 16.02 -18.29 6.75
N GLU A 95 15.53 -17.07 6.82
CA GLU A 95 14.61 -16.58 7.84
C GLU A 95 13.20 -16.64 7.23
N PRO A 96 12.33 -17.56 7.67
CA PRO A 96 10.98 -17.63 7.16
C PRO A 96 10.26 -16.33 7.50
N LYS A 97 9.97 -15.49 6.49
CA LYS A 97 9.00 -14.40 6.65
C LYS A 97 7.67 -15.03 7.04
N ARG A 98 7.28 -14.86 8.31
CA ARG A 98 6.05 -15.42 8.84
C ARG A 98 4.92 -14.49 8.43
N LEU A 99 4.00 -15.01 7.63
CA LEU A 99 2.74 -14.33 7.38
C LEU A 99 1.73 -14.77 8.44
N VAL A 100 0.90 -13.84 8.87
CA VAL A 100 -0.13 -14.05 9.87
C VAL A 100 -1.47 -13.67 9.27
N HIS A 101 -2.47 -14.53 9.47
CA HIS A 101 -3.86 -14.27 9.12
C HIS A 101 -4.57 -13.71 10.35
N ILE A 102 -5.12 -12.51 10.22
CA ILE A 102 -5.87 -11.82 11.26
C ILE A 102 -7.34 -11.73 10.86
N ASP A 103 -8.24 -11.94 11.81
CA ASP A 103 -9.67 -11.80 11.57
C ASP A 103 -10.01 -10.35 11.24
N LEU A 104 -10.82 -10.15 10.20
CA LEU A 104 -11.25 -8.85 9.71
C LEU A 104 -12.73 -8.68 9.97
N PHE A 105 -13.07 -7.65 10.73
CA PHE A 105 -14.45 -7.24 11.00
C PHE A 105 -14.77 -5.90 10.35
N ALA A 106 -16.02 -5.72 9.92
CA ALA A 106 -16.57 -4.41 9.61
C ALA A 106 -17.36 -3.89 10.81
N LEU A 107 -16.97 -2.73 11.33
CA LEU A 107 -17.73 -1.98 12.31
C LEU A 107 -18.87 -1.24 11.61
N LYS A 108 -20.11 -1.60 11.93
CA LYS A 108 -21.31 -0.94 11.40
C LYS A 108 -22.36 -0.83 12.49
N ASN A 109 -22.93 0.36 12.67
CA ASN A 109 -24.01 0.63 13.63
C ASN A 109 -23.70 0.07 15.04
N GLY A 110 -22.47 0.24 15.51
CA GLY A 110 -22.05 -0.23 16.83
C GLY A 110 -21.76 -1.72 16.93
N GLN A 111 -21.68 -2.46 15.83
CA GLN A 111 -21.47 -3.91 15.84
C GLN A 111 -20.35 -4.35 14.89
N LEU A 112 -19.59 -5.35 15.31
CA LEU A 112 -18.59 -6.02 14.46
C LEU A 112 -19.26 -7.13 13.65
N ASN A 113 -19.13 -7.03 12.33
CA ASN A 113 -19.61 -8.04 11.39
C ASN A 113 -18.40 -8.70 10.74
N ASP A 114 -18.31 -10.02 10.81
CA ASP A 114 -17.23 -10.78 10.17
C ASP A 114 -17.15 -10.49 8.66
N ARG A 115 -15.93 -10.32 8.15
CA ARG A 115 -15.60 -10.09 6.74
C ARG A 115 -14.52 -11.04 6.22
N GLY A 116 -14.12 -12.03 6.99
CA GLY A 116 -13.05 -12.98 6.66
C GLY A 116 -11.74 -12.58 7.33
N THR A 117 -10.63 -12.73 6.62
CA THR A 117 -9.29 -12.50 7.17
C THR A 117 -8.48 -11.53 6.32
N MET A 118 -7.49 -10.89 6.96
CA MET A 118 -6.45 -10.09 6.33
C MET A 118 -5.10 -10.77 6.58
N THR A 119 -4.18 -10.69 5.62
CA THR A 119 -2.82 -11.20 5.78
C THR A 119 -1.87 -10.03 6.08
N LEU A 120 -0.99 -10.20 7.07
CA LEU A 120 0.03 -9.24 7.45
C LEU A 120 1.38 -9.97 7.63
N ASP A 121 2.48 -9.24 7.48
CA ASP A 121 3.81 -9.74 7.87
C ASP A 121 3.93 -9.74 9.40
N GLN A 122 4.38 -10.86 9.97
CA GLN A 122 4.58 -11.04 11.42
C GLN A 122 5.56 -10.00 12.00
N PHE A 123 6.48 -9.48 11.19
CA PHE A 123 7.40 -8.43 11.59
C PHE A 123 6.69 -7.26 12.30
N PHE A 124 5.52 -6.84 11.79
CA PHE A 124 4.77 -5.74 12.40
C PHE A 124 4.22 -6.09 13.79
N LEU A 125 3.88 -7.36 14.03
CA LEU A 125 3.38 -7.80 15.32
C LEU A 125 4.53 -7.95 16.32
N ASP A 126 5.66 -8.50 15.87
CA ASP A 126 6.86 -8.69 16.69
C ASP A 126 7.46 -7.33 17.10
N GLU A 127 7.54 -6.36 16.18
CA GLU A 127 8.03 -4.99 16.46
C GLU A 127 7.17 -4.27 17.51
N LEU A 128 5.86 -4.58 17.56
CA LEU A 128 4.91 -4.00 18.50
C LEU A 128 4.68 -4.85 19.75
N GLU A 129 5.33 -6.02 19.84
CA GLU A 129 5.16 -7.02 20.92
C GLU A 129 3.70 -7.45 21.14
N ILE A 130 2.92 -7.62 20.07
CA ILE A 130 1.49 -7.97 20.13
C ILE A 130 1.23 -9.40 19.67
N SER A 131 0.35 -10.10 20.39
CA SER A 131 0.07 -11.53 20.14
C SER A 131 -1.38 -11.81 19.71
N ASN A 132 -2.34 -11.00 20.17
CA ASN A 132 -3.76 -11.16 19.85
C ASN A 132 -4.30 -9.90 19.17
N VAL A 133 -4.40 -9.95 17.84
CA VAL A 133 -4.76 -8.80 17.01
C VAL A 133 -5.96 -9.13 16.11
N ILE A 134 -6.86 -8.17 15.97
CA ILE A 134 -7.91 -8.18 14.94
C ILE A 134 -7.81 -6.95 14.05
N ALA A 135 -8.28 -7.07 12.81
CA ALA A 135 -8.50 -5.94 11.93
C ALA A 135 -9.96 -5.47 12.04
N VAL A 136 -10.17 -4.18 12.26
CA VAL A 136 -11.50 -3.55 12.29
C VAL A 136 -11.57 -2.49 11.21
N ARG A 137 -12.48 -2.66 10.26
CA ARG A 137 -12.75 -1.69 9.20
C ARG A 137 -13.93 -0.81 9.58
N ASP A 138 -13.72 0.49 9.54
CA ASP A 138 -14.74 1.52 9.72
C ASP A 138 -14.59 2.57 8.61
N GLY A 139 -15.60 2.67 7.74
CA GLY A 139 -15.53 3.47 6.51
C GLY A 139 -14.29 3.14 5.65
N ASP A 140 -13.49 4.17 5.38
CA ASP A 140 -12.24 4.08 4.61
C ASP A 140 -11.02 3.71 5.46
N MET A 141 -11.19 3.56 6.78
CA MET A 141 -10.13 3.23 7.71
C MET A 141 -10.13 1.73 8.02
N THR A 142 -8.95 1.13 8.13
CA THR A 142 -8.78 -0.21 8.72
C THR A 142 -7.78 -0.10 9.86
N TYR A 143 -8.20 -0.51 11.04
CA TYR A 143 -7.45 -0.45 12.29
C TYR A 143 -6.97 -1.85 12.67
N LEU A 144 -5.73 -1.98 13.12
CA LEU A 144 -5.25 -3.16 13.82
C LEU A 144 -5.42 -2.93 15.32
N VAL A 145 -6.14 -3.82 15.98
CA VAL A 145 -6.53 -3.70 17.38
C VAL A 145 -5.90 -4.85 18.16
N ASP A 146 -5.01 -4.53 19.08
CA ASP A 146 -4.50 -5.45 20.09
C ASP A 146 -5.57 -5.66 21.18
N GLN A 147 -6.07 -6.89 21.26
CA GLN A 147 -7.12 -7.27 22.21
C GLN A 147 -6.60 -7.52 23.63
N GLU A 148 -5.29 -7.69 23.83
CA GLU A 148 -4.71 -7.87 25.17
C GLU A 148 -4.56 -6.51 25.88
N ALA A 149 -4.32 -5.44 25.13
CA ALA A 149 -4.22 -4.08 25.62
C ALA A 149 -5.59 -3.46 25.99
N THR A 150 -6.16 -3.92 27.10
CA THR A 150 -7.47 -3.46 27.62
C THR A 150 -7.39 -2.31 28.63
N ARG A 151 -6.19 -1.82 28.95
CA ARG A 151 -6.02 -0.71 29.90
C ARG A 151 -6.23 0.65 29.22
N ALA A 152 -7.24 1.37 29.68
CA ALA A 152 -7.62 2.71 29.21
C ALA A 152 -6.61 3.78 29.73
N VAL A 153 -5.59 4.11 28.93
CA VAL A 153 -4.56 5.10 29.29
C VAL A 153 -4.65 6.31 28.37
N SER A 154 -3.81 6.41 27.35
CA SER A 154 -3.89 7.42 26.31
C SER A 154 -3.68 6.73 24.99
N GLY A 155 -4.56 6.99 24.03
CA GLY A 155 -4.51 6.38 22.71
C GLY A 155 -5.88 6.25 22.07
N THR A 156 -5.93 5.50 20.97
CA THR A 156 -7.17 5.15 20.29
C THR A 156 -7.53 3.71 20.63
N TYR A 157 -8.80 3.44 20.91
CA TYR A 157 -9.25 2.15 21.41
C TYR A 157 -10.54 1.73 20.73
N LEU A 158 -10.73 0.41 20.61
CA LEU A 158 -12.03 -0.18 20.38
C LEU A 158 -12.76 -0.26 21.73
N LEU A 159 -13.85 0.48 21.84
CA LEU A 159 -14.62 0.64 23.08
C LEU A 159 -15.99 0.03 22.92
N ASN A 160 -16.50 -0.57 23.99
CA ASN A 160 -17.88 -1.01 24.12
C ASN A 160 -18.55 -0.19 25.23
N VAL A 161 -19.56 0.59 24.84
CA VAL A 161 -20.40 1.37 25.76
C VAL A 161 -21.83 0.88 25.55
N ASP A 162 -22.43 0.31 26.59
CA ASP A 162 -23.79 -0.24 26.58
C ASP A 162 -24.09 -1.22 25.42
N GLY A 163 -23.09 -2.02 25.04
CA GLY A 163 -23.19 -2.99 23.95
C GLY A 163 -22.88 -2.43 22.57
N LEU A 164 -22.65 -1.12 22.43
CA LEU A 164 -22.29 -0.48 21.18
C LEU A 164 -20.78 -0.30 21.07
N LEU A 165 -20.21 -0.88 20.02
CA LEU A 165 -18.79 -0.79 19.70
C LEU A 165 -18.45 0.48 18.93
N SER A 166 -17.34 1.11 19.25
CA SER A 166 -16.84 2.30 18.55
C SER A 166 -15.32 2.41 18.65
N ILE A 167 -14.69 3.10 17.71
CA ILE A 167 -13.25 3.39 17.77
C ILE A 167 -13.08 4.87 18.10
N ASN A 168 -12.55 5.17 19.28
CA ASN A 168 -12.41 6.55 19.75
C ASN A 168 -11.06 6.79 20.44
N ALA A 169 -10.61 8.04 20.37
CA ALA A 169 -9.49 8.49 21.18
C ALA A 169 -9.93 8.69 22.63
N LEU A 170 -9.11 8.18 23.54
CA LEU A 170 -9.36 8.14 24.96
C LEU A 170 -8.13 8.65 25.70
N GLN A 171 -8.36 9.46 26.73
CA GLN A 171 -7.33 9.94 27.64
C GLN A 171 -7.77 9.77 29.09
N ARG A 172 -6.93 9.14 29.90
CA ARG A 172 -7.18 8.98 31.33
C ARG A 172 -6.96 10.29 32.08
N LEU A 173 -7.92 10.61 32.94
CA LEU A 173 -7.89 11.74 33.85
C LEU A 173 -7.77 11.25 35.31
N PRO A 174 -7.32 12.11 36.24
CA PRO A 174 -7.36 11.81 37.66
C PRO A 174 -8.78 11.46 38.15
N GLY A 175 -8.87 10.69 39.23
CA GLY A 175 -10.17 10.34 39.83
C GLY A 175 -10.95 9.27 39.07
N LYS A 176 -10.29 8.37 38.33
CA LYS A 176 -10.89 7.26 37.55
C LYS A 176 -11.87 7.76 36.47
N GLN A 177 -11.53 8.89 35.86
CA GLN A 177 -12.29 9.47 34.76
C GLN A 177 -11.54 9.27 33.44
N LEU A 178 -12.29 9.19 32.35
CA LEU A 178 -11.78 9.09 30.99
C LEU A 178 -12.38 10.22 30.16
N ALA A 179 -11.54 10.93 29.42
CA ALA A 179 -11.97 11.83 28.37
C ALA A 179 -12.06 11.05 27.06
N LEU A 180 -13.26 10.94 26.50
CA LEU A 180 -13.55 10.36 25.20
C LEU A 180 -13.72 11.49 24.19
N ASN A 181 -12.99 11.43 23.09
CA ASN A 181 -13.19 12.37 21.99
C ASN A 181 -14.19 11.77 20.99
N PHE A 182 -15.36 12.38 20.88
CA PHE A 182 -16.39 12.09 19.87
C PHE A 182 -16.48 13.26 18.90
N ASP A 183 -16.09 13.06 17.64
CA ASP A 183 -16.21 14.07 16.56
C ASP A 183 -15.72 15.48 16.94
N GLY A 184 -14.59 15.55 17.66
CA GLY A 184 -13.96 16.80 18.08
C GLY A 184 -14.48 17.40 19.41
N SER A 185 -15.47 16.77 20.04
CA SER A 185 -15.92 17.12 21.39
C SER A 185 -15.40 16.13 22.42
N ALA A 186 -14.92 16.62 23.56
CA ALA A 186 -14.48 15.79 24.68
C ALA A 186 -15.64 15.55 25.65
N LEU A 187 -15.99 14.29 25.88
CA LEU A 187 -16.94 13.85 26.90
C LEU A 187 -16.19 13.16 28.03
N THR A 188 -16.41 13.59 29.27
CA THR A 188 -15.84 12.92 30.44
C THR A 188 -16.79 11.85 30.95
N VAL A 189 -16.29 10.63 31.10
CA VAL A 189 -17.03 9.47 31.58
C VAL A 189 -16.27 8.76 32.70
N ASN A 190 -16.97 7.94 33.49
CA ASN A 190 -16.32 7.08 34.46
C ASN A 190 -15.61 5.92 33.75
N GLU A 191 -14.45 5.50 34.25
CA GLU A 191 -13.75 4.31 33.77
C GLU A 191 -14.61 3.03 33.88
N ALA A 192 -15.53 2.97 34.85
CA ALA A 192 -16.43 1.84 35.03
C ALA A 192 -17.52 1.71 33.96
N ASP A 193 -17.86 2.82 33.28
CA ASP A 193 -18.96 2.86 32.29
C ASP A 193 -18.47 2.50 30.88
N VAL A 194 -17.16 2.33 30.69
CA VAL A 194 -16.54 2.04 29.39
C VAL A 194 -15.76 0.74 29.46
N LYS A 195 -16.14 -0.23 28.62
CA LYS A 195 -15.36 -1.44 28.44
C LYS A 195 -14.39 -1.28 27.28
N VAL A 196 -13.10 -1.36 27.54
CA VAL A 196 -12.08 -1.41 26.48
C VAL A 196 -12.01 -2.82 25.91
N ALA A 197 -12.31 -2.99 24.62
CA ALA A 197 -12.19 -4.26 23.92
C ALA A 197 -10.78 -4.47 23.33
N GLY A 198 -10.02 -3.40 23.12
CA GLY A 198 -8.63 -3.46 22.70
C GLY A 198 -8.07 -2.09 22.32
N LYS A 199 -6.75 -2.00 22.17
CA LYS A 199 -6.05 -0.77 21.77
C LYS A 199 -5.73 -0.80 20.29
N VAL A 200 -5.98 0.31 19.60
CA VAL A 200 -5.52 0.49 18.22
C VAL A 200 -4.00 0.68 18.23
N VAL A 201 -3.29 -0.16 17.49
CA VAL A 201 -1.82 -0.13 17.38
C VAL A 201 -1.34 0.38 16.03
N LEU A 202 -2.11 0.12 14.96
CA LEU A 202 -1.85 0.59 13.60
C LEU A 202 -3.16 0.93 12.91
N PHE A 203 -3.11 1.79 11.90
CA PHE A 203 -4.24 2.03 11.01
C PHE A 203 -3.76 2.33 9.59
N MET A 204 -4.63 2.06 8.62
CA MET A 204 -4.44 2.42 7.22
C MET A 204 -5.70 3.09 6.70
N SER A 205 -5.52 4.11 5.86
CA SER A 205 -6.61 4.85 5.22
C SER A 205 -6.64 4.58 3.73
N ARG A 206 -7.84 4.35 3.19
CA ARG A 206 -8.07 4.29 1.76
C ARG A 206 -8.28 5.70 1.24
N ARG A 207 -7.45 6.14 0.32
CA ARG A 207 -7.74 7.36 -0.45
C ARG A 207 -8.65 7.00 -1.61
N GLN A 208 -9.81 7.64 -1.66
CA GLN A 208 -10.61 7.65 -2.89
C GLN A 208 -9.93 8.61 -3.87
N SER A 209 -9.72 8.16 -5.10
CA SER A 209 -9.23 8.99 -6.18
C SER A 209 -10.25 10.11 -6.42
N GLN A 210 -9.97 11.33 -5.96
CA GLN A 210 -10.64 12.48 -6.54
C GLN A 210 -10.15 12.54 -7.99
N ALA A 211 -11.06 12.33 -8.94
CA ALA A 211 -10.80 12.78 -10.30
C ALA A 211 -10.72 14.31 -10.20
N GLU A 212 -9.50 14.83 -10.11
CA GLU A 212 -9.20 16.24 -10.35
C GLU A 212 -9.72 16.56 -11.75
N THR A 213 -10.96 17.04 -11.81
CA THR A 213 -11.48 17.69 -12.99
C THR A 213 -10.75 19.02 -12.99
N LEU A 214 -9.68 19.13 -13.79
CA LEU A 214 -9.05 20.42 -14.05
C LEU A 214 -10.13 21.36 -14.55
N ASP A 215 -10.53 22.29 -13.69
CA ASP A 215 -11.40 23.38 -14.08
C ASP A 215 -10.61 24.25 -15.07
N LYS A 216 -11.08 24.26 -16.32
CA LYS A 216 -10.58 25.16 -17.35
C LYS A 216 -11.23 26.53 -17.16
N THR A 217 -10.91 27.19 -16.07
CA THR A 217 -11.06 28.64 -15.97
C THR A 217 -9.83 29.17 -15.30
N GLY A 218 -8.86 29.57 -16.15
CA GLY A 218 -7.83 30.47 -15.71
C GLY A 218 -8.50 31.79 -15.36
N GLU A 219 -8.56 32.10 -14.08
CA GLU A 219 -8.50 33.47 -13.56
C GLU A 219 -8.16 33.41 -12.07
N THR A 220 -7.04 34.04 -11.73
CA THR A 220 -6.57 34.31 -10.36
C THR A 220 -7.48 35.31 -9.66
N VAL A 221 -7.96 34.97 -8.45
CA VAL A 221 -7.69 35.67 -7.17
C VAL A 221 -7.78 34.64 -6.05
#